data_AF-A0A239G718-F1
#
_entry.id   AF-A0A239G718-F1
#
_cell.length_a   1.000
_cell.length_b   1.000
_cell.length_c   1.000
_cell.angle_alpha   90.00
_cell.angle_beta   90.00
_cell.angle_gamma   90.00
#
_symmetry.space_group_name_H-M   'P 1'
#
loop_
_entity.id
_entity.type
_entity.pdbx_description
1 polymer ?
#
loop_
_entity_poly.entity_id
_entity_poly.type
_entity_poly.pdbx_seq_one_letter_code
_entity_poly.pdbx_strand_id
1 'polypeptide(L)'
;MLFSPGWRAPVRQGEVLAVFTLGLLLGGTLTAAVVYLLTGLAAPLPDPVRTAAILAAATVGAAREFGLVSLPLPQNARQIPPDVLQTRLRRGALQFGFELGTGVRTYVSATSPYVLALALLLAGLSLPLTLLTGAGFGLGRALSAALTYLARDDHRDAVMAARMPLTKTTAAVVLLSALALLLL
;
A
#
# COMPACT_ATOMS: atom_id res chain seq x y z
N MET A 1 7.99 2.76 15.99
CA MET A 1 7.64 2.47 17.40
C MET A 1 7.73 0.99 17.79
N LEU A 2 7.55 0.01 16.87
CA LEU A 2 7.65 -1.44 17.17
C LEU A 2 9.03 -1.94 17.64
N PHE A 3 10.07 -1.11 17.56
CA PHE A 3 11.46 -1.50 17.87
C PHE A 3 12.17 -0.51 18.82
N SER A 4 11.41 0.26 19.61
CA SER A 4 11.99 1.16 20.62
C SER A 4 12.74 0.37 21.73
N PRO A 5 13.87 0.91 22.26
CA PRO A 5 14.73 0.22 23.23
C PRO A 5 14.05 -0.33 24.48
N GLY A 6 12.87 0.20 24.87
CA GLY A 6 12.09 -0.26 26.03
C GLY A 6 11.38 -1.61 25.84
N TRP A 7 11.33 -2.17 24.63
CA TRP A 7 10.59 -3.40 24.29
C TRP A 7 11.41 -4.70 24.41
N ARG A 8 12.53 -4.70 25.15
CA ARG A 8 13.36 -5.88 25.43
C ARG A 8 12.73 -6.85 26.45
N ALA A 9 11.41 -7.02 26.43
CA ALA A 9 10.74 -8.12 27.12
C ALA A 9 10.93 -9.42 26.30
N PRO A 10 10.77 -10.64 26.85
CA PRO A 10 11.11 -11.91 26.20
C PRO A 10 10.06 -12.32 25.16
N VAL A 11 9.63 -11.38 24.32
CA VAL A 11 8.75 -11.63 23.19
C VAL A 11 9.64 -11.88 21.98
N ARG A 12 9.44 -13.02 21.31
CA ARG A 12 10.07 -13.31 20.03
C ARG A 12 9.59 -12.29 19.01
N GLN A 13 10.37 -11.22 18.80
CA GLN A 13 10.05 -10.11 17.90
C GLN A 13 9.68 -10.59 16.48
N GLY A 14 10.29 -11.68 16.02
CA GLY A 14 9.94 -12.34 14.76
C GLY A 14 8.49 -12.85 14.71
N GLU A 15 7.93 -13.36 15.81
CA GLU A 15 6.53 -13.80 15.85
C GLU A 15 5.58 -12.60 15.75
N VAL A 16 5.92 -11.48 16.39
CA VAL A 16 5.13 -10.24 16.29
C VAL A 16 5.15 -9.70 14.87
N LEU A 17 6.31 -9.71 14.22
CA LEU A 17 6.47 -9.32 12.81
C LEU A 17 5.70 -10.23 11.86
N ALA A 18 5.68 -11.55 12.11
CA ALA A 18 4.92 -12.51 11.32
C ALA A 18 3.41 -12.26 11.43
N VAL A 19 2.91 -12.03 12.65
CA VAL A 19 1.49 -11.73 12.89
C VAL A 19 1.09 -10.38 12.29
N PHE A 20 1.96 -9.37 12.38
CA PHE A 20 1.76 -8.09 11.71
C PHE A 20 1.74 -8.23 10.18
N THR A 21 2.67 -9.00 9.61
CA THR A 21 2.71 -9.32 8.17
C THR A 21 1.44 -10.02 7.72
N LEU A 22 0.95 -10.99 8.49
CA LEU A 22 -0.32 -11.65 8.20
C LEU A 22 -1.47 -10.63 8.17
N GLY A 23 -1.52 -9.72 9.13
CA GLY A 23 -2.48 -8.61 9.15
C GLY A 23 -2.40 -7.79 7.85
N LEU A 24 -1.20 -7.36 7.45
CA LEU A 24 -1.00 -6.58 6.22
C LEU A 24 -1.51 -7.29 4.97
N LEU A 25 -1.21 -8.58 4.82
CA LEU A 25 -1.66 -9.38 3.70
C LEU A 25 -3.18 -9.51 3.69
N LEU A 26 -3.81 -9.82 4.83
CA LEU A 26 -5.26 -9.92 4.97
C LEU A 26 -5.97 -8.58 4.68
N GLY A 27 -5.39 -7.46 5.13
CA GLY A 27 -5.93 -6.13 4.86
C GLY A 27 -5.87 -5.79 3.37
N GLY A 28 -4.73 -6.05 2.73
CA GLY A 28 -4.54 -5.78 1.31
C GLY A 28 -5.42 -6.66 0.42
N THR A 29 -5.54 -7.95 0.73
CA THR A 29 -6.45 -8.87 0.01
C THR A 29 -7.91 -8.49 0.21
N LEU A 30 -8.32 -8.07 1.41
CA LEU A 30 -9.68 -7.59 1.65
C LEU A 30 -9.99 -6.34 0.83
N THR A 31 -9.10 -5.35 0.80
CA THR A 31 -9.30 -4.16 -0.04
C THR A 31 -9.42 -4.53 -1.50
N ALA A 32 -8.58 -5.44 -2.00
CA ALA A 32 -8.69 -5.92 -3.38
C ALA A 32 -9.99 -6.70 -3.65
N ALA A 33 -10.48 -7.49 -2.69
CA ALA A 33 -11.77 -8.17 -2.81
C ALA A 33 -12.93 -7.15 -2.92
N VAL A 34 -12.90 -6.09 -2.12
CA VAL A 34 -13.87 -4.99 -2.21
C VAL A 34 -13.78 -4.30 -3.57
N VAL A 35 -12.57 -3.97 -4.04
CA VAL A 35 -12.37 -3.39 -5.38
C VAL A 35 -12.92 -4.31 -6.47
N TYR A 36 -12.66 -5.62 -6.38
CA TYR A 36 -13.19 -6.61 -7.33
C TYR A 36 -14.72 -6.59 -7.36
N LEU A 37 -15.38 -6.57 -6.20
CA LEU A 37 -16.85 -6.49 -6.15
C LEU A 37 -17.38 -5.20 -6.81
N LEU A 38 -16.63 -4.10 -6.70
CA LEU A 38 -16.98 -2.82 -7.31
C LEU A 38 -16.69 -2.77 -8.82
N THR A 39 -15.95 -3.72 -9.40
CA THR A 39 -15.67 -3.73 -10.85
C THR A 39 -16.95 -3.80 -11.68
N GLY A 40 -18.02 -4.41 -11.15
CA GLY A 40 -19.33 -4.45 -11.79
C GLY A 40 -19.93 -3.07 -12.06
N LEU A 41 -19.54 -2.04 -11.30
CA LEU A 41 -19.94 -0.66 -11.55
C LEU A 41 -19.28 -0.06 -12.81
N ALA A 42 -18.14 -0.61 -13.22
CA ALA A 42 -17.42 -0.21 -14.43
C ALA A 42 -17.89 -0.97 -15.69
N ALA A 43 -18.78 -1.97 -15.54
CA ALA A 43 -19.27 -2.78 -16.66
C ALA A 43 -19.94 -1.99 -17.81
N PRO A 44 -20.63 -0.85 -17.57
CA PRO A 44 -21.21 -0.05 -18.65
C PRO A 44 -20.18 0.74 -19.47
N LEU A 45 -18.93 0.87 -19.01
CA LEU A 45 -17.92 1.69 -19.67
C LEU A 45 -17.26 0.92 -20.83
N PRO A 46 -17.15 1.51 -22.04
CA PRO A 46 -16.41 0.91 -23.13
C PRO A 46 -14.92 0.74 -22.78
N ASP A 47 -14.30 -0.31 -23.30
CA ASP A 47 -12.88 -0.60 -23.04
C ASP A 47 -11.92 0.56 -23.36
N PRO A 48 -12.07 1.32 -24.47
CA PRO A 48 -11.21 2.47 -24.73
C PRO A 48 -11.31 3.55 -23.65
N VAL A 49 -12.50 3.74 -23.07
CA VAL A 49 -12.73 4.71 -21.99
C VAL A 49 -12.06 4.25 -20.71
N ARG A 50 -12.15 2.95 -20.38
CA ARG A 50 -11.49 2.34 -19.23
C ARG A 50 -9.97 2.48 -19.34
N THR A 51 -9.40 2.10 -20.49
CA THR A 51 -7.96 2.24 -20.78
C THR A 51 -7.50 3.70 -20.69
N ALA A 52 -8.21 4.63 -21.32
CA ALA A 52 -7.87 6.04 -21.27
C ALA A 52 -7.90 6.59 -19.84
N ALA A 53 -8.89 6.20 -19.03
CA ALA A 53 -8.99 6.61 -17.63
C ALA A 53 -7.83 6.07 -16.77
N ILE A 54 -7.43 4.81 -16.98
CA ILE A 54 -6.28 4.20 -16.27
C ILE A 54 -4.99 4.94 -16.62
N LEU A 55 -4.71 5.14 -17.91
CA LEU A 55 -3.48 5.80 -18.37
C LEU A 55 -3.44 7.28 -17.98
N ALA A 56 -4.58 7.97 -18.05
CA ALA A 56 -4.68 9.35 -17.58
C ALA A 56 -4.38 9.46 -16.08
N ALA A 57 -4.97 8.59 -15.25
CA ALA A 57 -4.69 8.57 -13.81
C ALA A 57 -3.23 8.23 -13.50
N ALA A 58 -2.62 7.28 -14.22
CA ALA A 58 -1.21 6.95 -14.08
C ALA A 58 -0.29 8.12 -14.47
N THR A 59 -0.62 8.83 -15.56
CA THR A 59 0.13 9.99 -16.04
C THR A 59 0.04 11.15 -15.04
N VAL A 60 -1.16 11.47 -14.57
CA VAL A 60 -1.38 12.49 -13.54
C VAL A 60 -0.68 12.11 -12.24
N GLY A 61 -0.72 10.83 -11.86
CA GLY A 61 -0.02 10.32 -10.69
C GLY A 61 1.50 10.47 -10.81
N ALA A 62 2.08 10.16 -11.96
CA ALA A 62 3.50 10.39 -12.22
C ALA A 62 3.84 11.88 -12.16
N ALA A 63 3.07 12.73 -12.85
CA ALA A 63 3.26 14.19 -12.81
C ALA A 63 3.19 14.75 -11.38
N ARG A 64 2.30 14.21 -10.53
CA ARG A 64 2.21 14.56 -9.11
C ARG A 64 3.47 14.18 -8.35
N GLU A 65 4.02 12.98 -8.54
CA GLU A 65 5.26 12.57 -7.88
C GLU A 65 6.47 13.39 -8.34
N PHE A 66 6.46 13.90 -9.57
CA PHE A 66 7.46 14.87 -10.06
C PHE A 66 7.25 16.30 -9.54
N GLY A 67 6.17 16.56 -8.79
CA GLY A 67 5.83 17.91 -8.30
C GLY A 67 5.27 18.85 -9.37
N LEU A 68 4.90 18.34 -10.54
CA LEU A 68 4.33 19.14 -11.64
C LEU A 68 2.88 19.53 -11.38
N VAL A 69 2.15 18.74 -10.58
CA VAL A 69 0.77 19.02 -10.18
C VAL A 69 0.58 18.79 -8.68
N SER A 70 -0.21 19.66 -8.03
CA SER A 70 -0.56 19.53 -6.62
C SER A 70 -2.00 19.05 -6.47
N LEU A 71 -2.17 17.73 -6.37
CA LEU A 71 -3.47 17.10 -6.15
C LEU A 71 -3.51 16.44 -4.76
N PRO A 72 -4.54 16.70 -3.93
CA PRO A 72 -4.71 15.99 -2.68
C PRO A 72 -5.09 14.53 -2.98
N LEU A 73 -4.47 13.59 -2.27
CA LEU A 73 -4.82 12.17 -2.38
C LEU A 73 -6.10 11.89 -1.56
N PRO A 74 -6.94 10.93 -2.00
CA PRO A 74 -8.14 10.54 -1.29
C PRO A 74 -7.75 9.68 -0.07
N GLN A 75 -7.22 10.34 0.96
CA GLN A 75 -6.70 9.70 2.17
C GLN A 75 -7.49 10.15 3.40
N ASN A 76 -7.80 9.20 4.28
CA ASN A 76 -8.37 9.52 5.57
C ASN A 76 -7.22 9.84 6.54
N ALA A 77 -7.10 11.11 6.96
CA ALA A 77 -5.98 11.61 7.76
C ALA A 77 -6.05 11.20 9.25
N ARG A 78 -6.52 9.99 9.55
CA ARG A 78 -6.49 9.42 10.89
C ARG A 78 -5.29 8.48 11.00
N GLN A 79 -4.56 8.55 12.10
CA GLN A 79 -3.54 7.55 12.41
C GLN A 79 -4.19 6.42 13.21
N ILE A 80 -3.69 5.19 13.04
CA ILE A 80 -4.15 4.06 13.87
C ILE A 80 -3.64 4.32 15.30
N PRO A 81 -4.51 4.32 16.33
CA PRO A 81 -4.10 4.60 17.70
C PRO A 81 -2.99 3.65 18.18
N PRO A 82 -1.91 4.16 18.80
CA PRO A 82 -0.81 3.33 19.30
C PRO A 82 -1.24 2.40 20.45
N ASP A 83 -2.35 2.72 21.12
CA ASP A 83 -2.90 1.96 22.26
C ASP A 83 -3.30 0.53 21.88
N VAL A 84 -3.56 0.28 20.60
CA VAL A 84 -3.84 -1.07 20.06
C VAL A 84 -2.69 -2.04 20.34
N LEU A 85 -1.45 -1.55 20.49
CA LEU A 85 -0.27 -2.38 20.77
C LEU A 85 -0.02 -2.61 22.27
N GLN A 86 -0.73 -1.90 23.17
CA GLN A 86 -0.37 -1.85 24.60
C GLN A 86 -0.99 -2.98 25.45
N THR A 87 -2.14 -3.55 25.08
CA THR A 87 -2.86 -4.52 25.95
C THR A 87 -2.63 -5.99 25.56
N ARG A 88 -2.51 -6.32 24.26
CA ARG A 88 -2.26 -7.70 23.77
C ARG A 88 -1.39 -7.67 22.52
N LEU A 89 -0.08 -7.78 22.67
CA LEU A 89 0.89 -7.51 21.61
C LEU A 89 0.64 -8.25 20.28
N ARG A 90 0.37 -9.56 20.30
CA ARG A 90 0.09 -10.32 19.06
C ARG A 90 -1.23 -9.90 18.41
N ARG A 91 -2.31 -9.78 19.18
CA ARG A 91 -3.62 -9.37 18.67
C ARG A 91 -3.58 -7.92 18.15
N GLY A 92 -2.90 -7.05 18.89
CA GLY A 92 -2.65 -5.66 18.51
C GLY A 92 -1.83 -5.55 17.23
N ALA A 93 -0.76 -6.35 17.10
CA ALA A 93 0.04 -6.41 15.88
C ALA A 93 -0.77 -6.90 14.68
N LEU A 94 -1.63 -7.90 14.85
CA LEU A 94 -2.54 -8.38 13.79
C LEU A 94 -3.52 -7.28 13.37
N GLN A 95 -4.19 -6.65 14.33
CA GLN A 95 -5.16 -5.58 14.06
C GLN A 95 -4.49 -4.38 13.40
N PHE A 96 -3.37 -3.92 13.95
CA PHE A 96 -2.61 -2.80 13.41
C PHE A 96 -2.11 -3.11 11.99
N GLY A 97 -1.59 -4.32 11.77
CA GLY A 97 -1.19 -4.79 10.44
C GLY A 97 -2.36 -4.85 9.47
N PHE A 98 -3.52 -5.34 9.90
CA PHE A 98 -4.73 -5.40 9.09
C PHE A 98 -5.23 -4.01 8.70
N GLU A 99 -5.39 -3.11 9.65
CA GLU A 99 -5.83 -1.73 9.39
C GLU A 99 -4.84 -1.00 8.48
N LEU A 100 -3.54 -1.18 8.71
CA LEU A 100 -2.49 -0.65 7.84
C LEU A 100 -2.57 -1.30 6.44
N GLY A 101 -2.83 -2.60 6.35
CA GLY A 101 -2.93 -3.36 5.11
C GLY A 101 -4.08 -2.92 4.21
N THR A 102 -5.19 -2.45 4.80
CA THR A 102 -6.33 -1.96 4.01
C THR A 102 -6.00 -0.69 3.21
N GLY A 103 -5.04 0.12 3.68
CA GLY A 103 -4.71 1.41 3.08
C GLY A 103 -5.75 2.52 3.29
N VAL A 104 -6.86 2.27 3.98
CA VAL A 104 -7.98 3.21 4.12
C VAL A 104 -7.82 4.13 5.34
N ARG A 105 -7.26 3.62 6.44
CA ARG A 105 -7.13 4.35 7.72
C ARG A 105 -5.74 4.92 7.97
N THR A 106 -4.86 4.94 6.96
CA THR A 106 -3.48 5.43 7.14
C THR A 106 -3.05 6.28 5.97
N TYR A 107 -2.12 7.20 6.26
CA TYR A 107 -1.53 8.07 5.24
C TYR A 107 -0.76 7.23 4.21
N VAL A 108 -1.23 7.22 2.97
CA VAL A 108 -0.52 6.63 1.83
C VAL A 108 0.00 7.80 1.01
N SER A 109 1.26 8.15 1.24
CA SER A 109 1.84 9.37 0.68
C SER A 109 2.24 9.27 -0.80
N ALA A 110 2.15 8.06 -1.36
CA ALA A 110 2.48 7.76 -2.76
C ALA A 110 1.19 7.61 -3.57
N THR A 111 1.22 8.05 -4.82
CA THR A 111 0.06 8.00 -5.72
C THR A 111 -0.15 6.61 -6.32
N SER A 112 0.92 5.81 -6.42
CA SER A 112 0.91 4.50 -7.10
C SER A 112 -0.16 3.51 -6.58
N PRO A 113 -0.41 3.36 -5.25
CA PRO A 113 -1.46 2.47 -4.77
C PRO A 113 -2.86 2.89 -5.19
N TYR A 114 -3.12 4.20 -5.32
CA TYR A 114 -4.42 4.72 -5.77
C TYR A 114 -4.63 4.48 -7.26
N VAL A 115 -3.59 4.70 -8.07
CA VAL A 115 -3.60 4.37 -9.50
C VAL A 115 -3.81 2.87 -9.72
N LEU A 116 -3.13 2.03 -8.94
CA LEU A 116 -3.27 0.58 -9.01
C LEU A 116 -4.69 0.13 -8.62
N ALA A 117 -5.27 0.70 -7.57
CA ALA A 117 -6.65 0.39 -7.17
C ALA A 117 -7.66 0.79 -8.25
N LEU A 118 -7.47 1.96 -8.89
CA LEU A 118 -8.29 2.38 -10.03
C LEU A 118 -8.11 1.44 -11.22
N ALA A 119 -6.88 1.04 -11.52
CA ALA A 119 -6.60 0.08 -12.58
C ALA A 119 -7.28 -1.27 -12.33
N LEU A 120 -7.24 -1.80 -11.11
CA LEU A 120 -7.96 -3.02 -10.76
C LEU A 120 -9.48 -2.88 -10.92
N LEU A 121 -10.05 -1.74 -10.48
CA LEU A 121 -11.46 -1.44 -10.65
C LEU A 121 -11.88 -1.39 -12.13
N LEU A 122 -11.04 -0.76 -12.96
CA LEU A 122 -11.35 -0.47 -14.35
C LEU A 122 -10.81 -1.48 -15.33
N ALA A 123 -9.93 -2.42 -14.99
CA ALA A 123 -9.41 -3.41 -15.94
C ALA A 123 -10.28 -4.67 -16.01
N GLY A 124 -11.06 -4.97 -14.96
CA GLY A 124 -11.94 -6.15 -14.95
C GLY A 124 -11.15 -7.46 -14.93
N LEU A 125 -10.03 -7.47 -14.20
CA LEU A 125 -9.21 -8.66 -14.03
C LEU A 125 -9.96 -9.76 -13.27
N SER A 126 -9.51 -11.00 -13.43
CA SER A 126 -10.06 -12.12 -12.66
C SER A 126 -9.85 -11.94 -11.15
N LEU A 127 -10.73 -12.57 -10.35
CA LEU A 127 -10.66 -12.50 -8.89
C LEU A 127 -9.27 -12.91 -8.36
N PRO A 128 -8.64 -14.03 -8.78
CA PRO A 128 -7.33 -14.42 -8.26
C PRO A 128 -6.24 -13.36 -8.50
N LEU A 129 -6.20 -12.77 -9.70
CA LEU A 129 -5.21 -11.72 -10.03
C LEU A 129 -5.43 -10.46 -9.20
N THR A 130 -6.69 -10.09 -9.00
CA THR A 130 -7.05 -8.92 -8.18
C THR A 130 -6.62 -9.14 -6.73
N LEU A 131 -6.93 -10.32 -6.15
CA LEU A 131 -6.52 -10.67 -4.79
C LEU A 131 -5.00 -10.75 -4.64
N LEU A 132 -4.27 -11.34 -5.60
CA LEU A 132 -2.81 -11.39 -5.59
C LEU A 132 -2.20 -10.00 -5.65
N THR A 133 -2.79 -9.07 -6.40
CA THR A 133 -2.34 -7.67 -6.45
C THR A 133 -2.53 -6.98 -5.09
N GLY A 134 -3.67 -7.20 -4.44
CA GLY A 134 -3.92 -6.73 -3.07
C GLY A 134 -2.95 -7.34 -2.03
N ALA A 135 -2.68 -8.64 -2.13
CA ALA A 135 -1.67 -9.31 -1.30
C ALA A 135 -0.27 -8.70 -1.55
N GLY A 136 0.08 -8.42 -2.81
CA GLY A 136 1.33 -7.77 -3.19
C GLY A 136 1.48 -6.37 -2.58
N PHE A 137 0.41 -5.59 -2.50
CA PHE A 137 0.40 -4.32 -1.78
C PHE A 137 0.72 -4.52 -0.28
N GLY A 138 0.05 -5.48 0.37
CA GLY A 138 0.33 -5.84 1.76
C GLY A 138 1.76 -6.33 1.96
N LEU A 139 2.27 -7.15 1.03
CA LEU A 139 3.64 -7.68 1.02
C LEU A 139 4.67 -6.57 0.90
N GLY A 140 4.46 -5.58 0.03
CA GLY A 140 5.37 -4.43 -0.11
C GLY A 140 5.51 -3.65 1.21
N ARG A 141 4.40 -3.47 1.94
CA ARG A 141 4.41 -2.88 3.29
C ARG A 141 5.11 -3.78 4.31
N ALA A 142 4.90 -5.09 4.23
CA ALA A 142 5.54 -6.06 5.12
C ALA A 142 7.07 -6.10 4.90
N LEU A 143 7.52 -6.03 3.65
CA LEU A 143 8.93 -5.97 3.29
C LEU A 143 9.60 -4.72 3.89
N SER A 144 8.93 -3.56 3.84
CA SER A 144 9.43 -2.35 4.48
C SER A 144 9.66 -2.54 5.98
N ALA A 145 8.69 -3.13 6.69
CA ALA A 145 8.81 -3.42 8.12
C ALA A 145 9.89 -4.48 8.43
N ALA A 146 9.99 -5.52 7.62
CA ALA A 146 11.00 -6.57 7.78
C ALA A 146 12.42 -6.03 7.53
N LEU A 147 12.62 -5.22 6.50
CA LEU A 147 13.92 -4.61 6.23
C LEU A 147 14.32 -3.64 7.36
N THR A 148 13.36 -2.93 7.96
CA THR A 148 13.63 -2.08 9.13
C THR A 148 14.03 -2.92 10.35
N TYR A 149 13.33 -4.04 10.59
CA TYR A 149 13.70 -4.99 11.64
C TYR A 149 15.11 -5.57 11.46
N LEU A 150 15.49 -5.90 10.21
CA LEU A 150 16.79 -6.50 9.89
C LEU A 150 17.95 -5.51 9.94
N ALA A 151 17.75 -4.26 9.50
CA ALA A 151 18.84 -3.29 9.39
C ALA A 151 19.40 -2.84 10.75
N ARG A 152 18.55 -2.76 11.80
CA ARG A 152 18.95 -2.33 13.16
C ARG A 152 19.81 -1.05 13.20
N ASP A 153 19.54 -0.13 12.29
CA ASP A 153 20.26 1.14 12.15
C ASP A 153 19.36 2.31 12.49
N ASP A 154 19.77 3.10 13.49
CA ASP A 154 19.03 4.25 14.00
C ASP A 154 19.02 5.44 13.01
N HIS A 155 19.94 5.50 12.05
CA HIS A 155 20.00 6.56 11.02
C HIS A 155 19.16 6.25 9.78
N ARG A 156 18.60 5.05 9.70
CA ARG A 156 17.84 4.57 8.53
C ARG A 156 16.68 5.50 8.18
N ASP A 157 15.98 6.03 9.17
CA ASP A 157 14.81 6.88 8.94
C ASP A 157 15.17 8.16 8.16
N ALA A 158 16.32 8.77 8.48
CA ALA A 158 16.82 9.95 7.76
C ALA A 158 17.22 9.59 6.32
N VAL A 159 17.90 8.47 6.13
CA VAL A 159 18.29 7.97 4.79
C VAL A 159 17.06 7.64 3.94
N MET A 160 16.04 7.03 4.53
CA MET A 160 14.78 6.71 3.84
C MET A 160 13.99 7.97 3.52
N ALA A 161 13.95 8.96 4.41
CA ALA A 161 13.31 10.24 4.16
C ALA A 161 13.94 10.96 2.95
N ALA A 162 15.28 10.96 2.84
CA ALA A 162 16.00 11.55 1.71
C ALA A 162 15.75 10.81 0.38
N ARG A 163 15.57 9.48 0.42
CA ARG A 163 15.31 8.66 -0.78
C ARG A 163 13.83 8.58 -1.17
N MET A 164 12.92 8.97 -0.27
CA MET A 164 11.48 8.85 -0.46
C MET A 164 10.97 9.49 -1.76
N PRO A 165 11.40 10.71 -2.16
CA PRO A 165 10.96 11.30 -3.43
C PRO A 165 11.34 10.42 -4.63
N LEU A 166 12.59 9.94 -4.66
CA LEU A 166 13.09 9.07 -5.73
C LEU A 166 12.33 7.73 -5.79
N THR A 167 12.08 7.12 -4.63
CA THR A 167 11.31 5.87 -4.56
C THR A 167 9.90 6.05 -5.12
N LYS A 168 9.22 7.15 -4.78
CA LYS A 168 7.87 7.43 -5.28
C LYS A 168 7.84 7.72 -6.78
N THR A 169 8.74 8.56 -7.27
CA THR A 169 8.82 8.88 -8.71
C THR A 169 9.15 7.63 -9.52
N THR A 170 10.12 6.84 -9.07
CA THR A 170 10.49 5.58 -9.74
C THR A 170 9.31 4.62 -9.76
N ALA A 171 8.62 4.43 -8.64
CA ALA A 171 7.44 3.57 -8.58
C ALA A 171 6.30 4.06 -9.49
N ALA A 172 6.07 5.37 -9.57
CA ALA A 172 5.05 5.95 -10.45
C ALA A 172 5.41 5.79 -11.93
N VAL A 173 6.67 6.00 -12.32
CA VAL A 173 7.14 5.78 -13.70
C VAL A 173 7.05 4.31 -14.08
N VAL A 174 7.53 3.40 -13.23
CA VAL A 174 7.44 1.96 -13.49
C VAL A 174 5.98 1.52 -13.63
N LEU A 175 5.09 2.01 -12.77
CA LEU A 175 3.66 1.70 -12.85
C LEU A 175 3.05 2.24 -14.15
N LEU A 176 3.32 3.49 -14.52
CA LEU A 176 2.84 4.08 -15.77
C LEU A 176 3.33 3.30 -16.98
N SER A 177 4.62 2.99 -17.04
CA SER A 177 5.20 2.22 -18.14
C SER A 177 4.62 0.82 -18.23
N ALA A 178 4.45 0.12 -17.10
CA ALA A 178 3.84 -1.20 -17.07
C ALA A 178 2.38 -1.17 -17.55
N LEU A 179 1.59 -0.19 -17.10
CA LEU A 179 0.20 -0.04 -17.54
C LEU A 179 0.11 0.34 -19.03
N ALA A 180 1.00 1.20 -19.52
CA ALA A 180 1.05 1.55 -20.94
C ALA A 180 1.38 0.32 -21.81
N LEU A 181 2.37 -0.49 -21.41
CA LEU A 181 2.74 -1.72 -22.12
C LEU A 181 1.66 -2.81 -22.09
N LEU A 182 0.81 -2.83 -21.06
CA LEU A 182 -0.25 -3.83 -20.92
C LEU A 182 -1.57 -3.43 -21.61
N LEU A 183 -1.78 -2.14 -21.89
CA LEU A 183 -3.07 -1.61 -22.35
C LEU A 183 -3.04 -0.97 -23.75
N LEU A 184 -1.85 -0.72 -24.32
CA LEU A 184 -1.63 -0.23 -25.67
C LEU A 184 -1.04 -1.34 -26.54
#